data_AF-A0A1D9Q8E6-F1
#
_entry.id   AF-A0A1D9Q8E6-F1
#
_cell.length_a   1.000
_cell.length_b   1.000
_cell.length_c   1.000
_cell.angle_alpha   90.00
_cell.angle_beta   90.00
_cell.angle_gamma   90.00
#
_symmetry.space_group_name_H-M   'P 1'
#
loop_
_entity.id
_entity.type
_entity.pdbx_description
1 polymer ?
#
loop_
_entity_poly.entity_id
_entity_poly.type
_entity_poly.pdbx_seq_one_letter_code
_entity_poly.pdbx_strand_id
1 'polypeptide(L)'
;MVLIPCDNKVQIPDYAETESPPAYTPYDTPTQSIASSYPQDFSSLPSPSFSTASTSTYTPPVTATPNIPISNAVSSSRSVSLSGPLKILDSVSGSSSITLYHHVTVTGPIRGSAKINLSDSVTVSGDVKASASVTLDGGEGKGGVVIMGTVKSSASVEMRGNVYVQGDVKSSSKVLLEGVGGLVRVGGRIDASGPVTIRGAVEVGNVESSGKIVVESLEKQRIVLGKLESRGEMEIGGDVEVRSDFKANGSVKINGKLHVHGDFTVHGNVKVQTGSELTVNGRRTIHGKLENA
;
A
#
# COMPACT_ATOMS: atom_id res chain seq x y z
N MET A 1 -22.40 -18.15 29.24
CA MET A 1 -21.44 -18.87 28.40
C MET A 1 -22.24 -19.79 27.50
N VAL A 2 -22.41 -19.42 26.23
CA VAL A 2 -23.13 -20.28 25.26
C VAL A 2 -22.06 -20.94 24.40
N LEU A 3 -21.89 -22.25 24.57
CA LEU A 3 -21.09 -23.09 23.69
C LEU A 3 -22.03 -23.55 22.58
N ILE A 4 -21.84 -23.08 21.34
CA ILE A 4 -22.62 -23.54 20.18
C ILE A 4 -21.81 -24.64 19.48
N PRO A 5 -22.31 -25.89 19.40
CA PRO A 5 -21.63 -26.99 18.71
C PRO A 5 -21.59 -26.81 17.18
N CYS A 6 -20.58 -27.38 16.53
CA CYS A 6 -20.21 -27.17 15.12
C CYS A 6 -21.11 -27.84 14.05
N ASP A 7 -22.31 -28.31 14.36
CA ASP A 7 -23.08 -29.17 13.44
C ASP A 7 -24.31 -28.50 12.82
N ASN A 8 -24.11 -27.39 12.11
CA ASN A 8 -25.07 -26.93 11.10
C ASN A 8 -24.40 -26.91 9.72
N LYS A 9 -24.26 -28.10 9.11
CA LYS A 9 -24.03 -28.22 7.67
C LYS A 9 -25.34 -27.91 6.96
N VAL A 10 -25.46 -26.71 6.42
CA VAL A 10 -26.49 -26.42 5.40
C VAL A 10 -26.04 -27.06 4.10
N GLN A 11 -26.87 -27.96 3.56
CA GLN A 11 -26.71 -28.63 2.27
C GLN A 11 -26.63 -27.59 1.14
N ILE A 12 -25.55 -27.64 0.35
CA ILE A 12 -25.40 -26.89 -0.90
C ILE A 12 -25.94 -27.79 -2.03
N PRO A 13 -26.80 -27.30 -2.94
CA PRO A 13 -27.17 -28.06 -4.13
C PRO A 13 -25.97 -28.21 -5.08
N ASP A 14 -25.81 -29.41 -5.61
CA ASP A 14 -24.80 -29.82 -6.59
C ASP A 14 -24.87 -28.91 -7.84
N TYR A 15 -23.78 -28.22 -8.15
CA TYR A 15 -23.58 -27.54 -9.43
C TYR A 15 -22.48 -28.26 -10.20
N ALA A 16 -22.85 -28.66 -11.43
CA ALA A 16 -22.04 -29.45 -12.34
C ALA A 16 -20.62 -28.89 -12.57
N GLU A 17 -19.68 -29.83 -12.68
CA GLU A 17 -18.31 -29.62 -13.13
C GLU A 17 -18.27 -28.76 -14.42
N THR A 18 -17.62 -27.60 -14.34
CA THR A 18 -17.20 -26.84 -15.52
C THR A 18 -15.68 -26.86 -15.60
N GLU A 19 -15.20 -27.17 -16.80
CA GLU A 19 -13.82 -27.53 -17.14
C GLU A 19 -12.75 -26.58 -16.59
N SER A 20 -11.61 -27.18 -16.22
CA SER A 20 -10.38 -26.46 -15.90
C SER A 20 -9.88 -25.66 -17.12
N PRO A 21 -9.43 -24.40 -16.96
CA PRO A 21 -8.85 -23.67 -18.07
C PRO A 21 -7.53 -24.31 -18.54
N PRO A 22 -7.22 -24.29 -19.85
CA PRO A 22 -6.03 -24.95 -20.38
C PRO A 22 -4.73 -24.26 -19.95
N ALA A 23 -3.68 -25.07 -19.83
CA ALA A 23 -2.34 -24.66 -19.42
C ALA A 23 -1.67 -23.72 -20.45
N TYR A 24 -0.89 -22.76 -19.94
CA TYR A 24 -0.16 -21.76 -20.71
C TYR A 24 1.08 -22.36 -21.39
N THR A 25 1.25 -22.14 -22.70
CA THR A 25 2.50 -22.43 -23.44
C THR A 25 3.01 -21.16 -24.13
N PRO A 26 4.27 -20.72 -23.91
CA PRO A 26 4.84 -19.58 -24.61
C PRO A 26 5.61 -20.04 -25.86
N TYR A 27 5.27 -19.50 -27.03
CA TYR A 27 6.14 -19.10 -28.16
C TYR A 27 5.31 -19.04 -29.45
N ASP A 28 5.32 -17.90 -30.14
CA ASP A 28 5.57 -17.85 -31.58
C ASP A 28 5.89 -16.43 -32.04
N THR A 29 7.05 -16.30 -32.69
CA THR A 29 7.54 -15.07 -33.35
C THR A 29 7.36 -15.28 -34.85
N PRO A 30 6.67 -14.42 -35.60
CA PRO A 30 6.59 -14.59 -37.04
C PRO A 30 7.81 -13.99 -37.75
N THR A 31 8.64 -14.87 -38.29
CA THR A 31 9.55 -14.61 -39.43
C THR A 31 8.76 -14.26 -40.69
N GLN A 32 9.16 -13.21 -41.41
CA GLN A 32 8.83 -13.04 -42.83
C GLN A 32 10.08 -12.78 -43.65
N SER A 33 10.28 -13.62 -44.67
CA SER A 33 11.34 -13.52 -45.67
C SER A 33 10.74 -13.50 -47.08
N ILE A 34 11.06 -12.40 -47.78
CA ILE A 34 11.48 -12.27 -49.20
C ILE A 34 10.43 -12.52 -50.31
N ALA A 35 10.28 -11.51 -51.18
CA ALA A 35 10.20 -11.72 -52.62
C ALA A 35 10.84 -10.55 -53.39
N SER A 36 11.73 -10.89 -54.32
CA SER A 36 12.51 -10.02 -55.19
C SER A 36 11.77 -9.68 -56.50
N SER A 37 12.02 -8.49 -57.06
CA SER A 37 12.05 -8.30 -58.51
C SER A 37 12.90 -7.08 -58.90
N TYR A 38 13.99 -7.35 -59.64
CA TYR A 38 14.72 -6.41 -60.52
C TYR A 38 14.26 -6.69 -61.96
N PRO A 39 14.31 -5.75 -62.93
CA PRO A 39 15.57 -5.17 -63.47
C PRO A 39 15.43 -3.67 -63.87
N GLN A 40 16.36 -2.87 -64.40
CA GLN A 40 17.45 -3.01 -65.37
C GLN A 40 18.49 -1.88 -65.17
N ASP A 41 19.72 -2.20 -65.58
CA ASP A 41 20.81 -1.40 -66.11
C ASP A 41 20.63 0.13 -66.34
N PHE A 42 21.54 0.91 -65.74
CA PHE A 42 22.02 2.19 -66.26
C PHE A 42 23.52 2.32 -65.97
N SER A 43 24.32 1.65 -66.80
CA SER A 43 25.69 2.05 -67.10
C SER A 43 25.73 3.48 -67.68
N SER A 44 25.88 4.50 -66.84
CA SER A 44 26.52 5.79 -67.19
C SER A 44 26.50 6.75 -66.00
N LEU A 45 27.65 7.43 -65.79
CA LEU A 45 27.88 8.68 -65.03
C LEU A 45 28.73 8.55 -63.74
N PRO A 46 29.54 9.58 -63.43
CA PRO A 46 31.01 9.46 -63.39
C PRO A 46 31.57 9.21 -61.97
N SER A 47 32.82 8.70 -61.92
CA SER A 47 33.59 8.55 -60.70
C SER A 47 33.80 9.90 -59.98
N PRO A 48 33.35 10.07 -58.73
CA PRO A 48 33.79 11.19 -57.91
C PRO A 48 35.17 10.88 -57.33
N SER A 49 36.03 11.88 -57.44
CA SER A 49 37.39 11.97 -56.92
C SER A 49 37.48 11.62 -55.42
N PHE A 50 38.55 10.91 -55.06
CA PHE A 50 38.97 10.74 -53.67
C PHE A 50 39.33 12.11 -53.07
N SER A 51 38.51 12.58 -52.14
CA SER A 51 38.88 13.61 -51.18
C SER A 51 39.16 12.92 -49.84
N THR A 52 40.39 13.05 -49.36
CA THR A 52 40.79 12.62 -48.02
C THR A 52 40.11 13.50 -46.98
N ALA A 53 39.11 12.98 -46.28
CA ALA A 53 38.53 13.62 -45.11
C ALA A 53 38.24 12.59 -44.00
N SER A 54 39.07 12.69 -42.96
CA SER A 54 38.85 12.34 -41.55
C SER A 54 38.01 11.09 -41.19
N THR A 55 38.71 10.15 -40.58
CA THR A 55 38.23 9.09 -39.70
C THR A 55 37.02 9.53 -38.86
N SER A 56 35.94 8.75 -38.96
CA SER A 56 34.76 8.84 -38.10
C SER A 56 35.13 8.61 -36.63
N THR A 57 34.78 9.55 -35.76
CA THR A 57 34.41 9.21 -34.38
C THR A 57 32.91 9.45 -34.25
N TYR A 58 32.13 8.45 -34.64
CA TYR A 58 30.74 8.36 -34.22
C TYR A 58 30.75 8.03 -32.72
N THR A 59 30.77 9.06 -31.88
CA THR A 59 30.38 8.90 -30.47
C THR A 59 28.88 8.66 -30.44
N PRO A 60 28.39 7.52 -29.93
CA PRO A 60 26.96 7.37 -29.69
C PRO A 60 26.50 8.56 -28.83
N PRO A 61 25.27 9.08 -29.03
CA PRO A 61 24.76 10.11 -28.15
C PRO A 61 24.84 9.56 -26.73
N VAL A 62 25.68 10.16 -25.90
CA VAL A 62 25.65 9.91 -24.47
C VAL A 62 24.24 10.31 -24.06
N THR A 63 23.37 9.34 -23.84
CA THR A 63 22.14 9.55 -23.09
C THR A 63 22.58 10.11 -21.75
N ALA A 64 22.54 11.43 -21.62
CA ALA A 64 22.77 12.09 -20.35
C ALA A 64 21.76 11.49 -19.40
N THR A 65 22.22 10.61 -18.50
CA THR A 65 21.44 10.25 -17.34
C THR A 65 21.04 11.57 -16.69
N PRO A 66 19.75 11.85 -16.47
CA PRO A 66 19.36 13.10 -15.85
C PRO A 66 20.13 13.23 -14.53
N ASN A 67 20.97 14.26 -14.42
CA ASN A 67 21.76 14.51 -13.21
C ASN A 67 20.78 14.96 -12.12
N ILE A 68 20.22 14.00 -11.39
CA ILE A 68 19.37 14.24 -10.23
C ILE A 68 20.24 14.93 -9.17
N PRO A 69 19.89 16.15 -8.70
CA PRO A 69 20.60 16.81 -7.62
C PRO A 69 20.78 15.89 -6.42
N ILE A 70 22.02 15.84 -5.88
CA ILE A 70 22.36 15.03 -4.72
C ILE A 70 22.75 15.97 -3.57
N SER A 71 22.16 15.75 -2.40
CA SER A 71 22.53 16.39 -1.15
C SER A 71 22.94 15.33 -0.12
N ASN A 72 23.76 15.72 0.86
CA ASN A 72 24.07 14.88 2.03
C ASN A 72 22.92 14.98 3.05
N ALA A 73 23.19 15.40 4.28
CA ALA A 73 22.14 15.69 5.26
C ALA A 73 21.50 17.07 4.99
N VAL A 74 20.19 17.18 5.21
CA VAL A 74 19.47 18.46 5.22
C VAL A 74 19.00 18.74 6.64
N SER A 75 19.46 19.83 7.24
CA SER A 75 19.05 20.26 8.58
C SER A 75 18.64 21.73 8.58
N SER A 76 17.48 22.04 9.17
CA SER A 76 16.98 23.41 9.28
C SER A 76 16.38 23.68 10.66
N SER A 77 16.61 24.88 11.19
CA SER A 77 15.91 25.39 12.38
C SER A 77 14.48 25.88 12.07
N ARG A 78 14.07 25.83 10.81
CA ARG A 78 12.74 26.22 10.30
C ARG A 78 12.12 25.05 9.54
N SER A 79 11.02 25.33 8.84
CA SER A 79 10.40 24.36 7.95
C SER A 79 11.34 23.98 6.80
N VAL A 80 11.25 22.72 6.37
CA VAL A 80 11.96 22.18 5.19
C VAL A 80 10.91 21.89 4.13
N SER A 81 11.07 22.43 2.93
CA SER A 81 10.18 22.13 1.80
C SER A 81 11.06 21.83 0.60
N LEU A 82 11.07 20.57 0.15
CA LEU A 82 11.91 20.11 -0.95
C LEU A 82 11.03 19.51 -2.04
N SER A 83 11.23 19.98 -3.27
CA SER A 83 10.65 19.41 -4.47
C SER A 83 11.75 18.72 -5.25
N GLY A 84 11.48 17.53 -5.78
CA GLY A 84 12.42 16.84 -6.63
C GLY A 84 12.31 17.21 -8.12
N PRO A 85 13.05 16.49 -8.98
CA PRO A 85 13.84 15.30 -8.64
C PRO A 85 15.01 15.63 -7.71
N LEU A 86 15.14 14.91 -6.59
CA LEU A 86 16.19 15.17 -5.59
C LEU A 86 16.56 13.87 -4.86
N LYS A 87 17.86 13.66 -4.63
CA LYS A 87 18.37 12.56 -3.80
C LYS A 87 19.12 13.11 -2.58
N ILE A 88 18.76 12.63 -1.40
CA ILE A 88 19.34 13.01 -0.12
C ILE A 88 19.98 11.75 0.47
N LEU A 89 21.31 11.75 0.60
CA LEU A 89 22.09 10.57 0.97
C LEU A 89 22.04 10.24 2.46
N ASP A 90 21.58 11.19 3.28
CA ASP A 90 21.53 11.05 4.74
C ASP A 90 20.19 11.57 5.29
N SER A 91 20.16 12.02 6.54
CA SER A 91 18.96 12.45 7.24
C SER A 91 18.40 13.79 6.78
N VAL A 92 17.09 13.94 6.90
CA VAL A 92 16.38 15.23 6.78
C VAL A 92 15.81 15.58 8.14
N SER A 93 16.22 16.73 8.69
CA SER A 93 15.75 17.21 9.98
C SER A 93 15.27 18.66 9.92
N GLY A 94 14.18 18.95 10.63
CA GLY A 94 13.56 20.27 10.67
C GLY A 94 12.96 20.54 12.04
N SER A 95 13.28 21.69 12.63
CA SER A 95 12.67 22.13 13.90
C SER A 95 11.20 22.57 13.76
N SER A 96 10.63 22.51 12.55
CA SER A 96 9.22 22.76 12.27
C SER A 96 8.67 21.66 11.34
N SER A 97 7.88 22.02 10.32
CA SER A 97 7.27 21.08 9.39
C SER A 97 8.23 20.70 8.26
N ILE A 98 8.12 19.46 7.78
CA ILE A 98 8.88 18.96 6.64
C ILE A 98 7.89 18.56 5.55
N THR A 99 8.05 19.10 4.35
CA THR A 99 7.28 18.73 3.17
C THR A 99 8.22 18.26 2.08
N LEU A 100 8.07 17.02 1.62
CA LEU A 100 8.82 16.46 0.49
C LEU A 100 7.84 16.05 -0.59
N TYR A 101 8.10 16.43 -1.84
CA TYR A 101 7.18 16.16 -2.94
C TYR A 101 7.84 16.15 -4.33
N HIS A 102 7.18 15.58 -5.34
CA HIS A 102 7.66 15.40 -6.71
C HIS A 102 9.01 14.66 -6.80
N HIS A 103 9.05 13.33 -6.64
CA HIS A 103 10.28 12.52 -6.88
C HIS A 103 11.47 12.82 -5.95
N VAL A 104 11.24 12.78 -4.64
CA VAL A 104 12.32 12.93 -3.63
C VAL A 104 12.71 11.57 -3.06
N THR A 105 14.00 11.26 -3.06
CA THR A 105 14.56 10.08 -2.41
C THR A 105 15.42 10.47 -1.21
N VAL A 106 15.15 9.89 -0.04
CA VAL A 106 15.93 10.08 1.19
C VAL A 106 16.42 8.71 1.67
N THR A 107 17.72 8.49 1.74
CA THR A 107 18.27 7.23 2.28
C THR A 107 18.35 7.21 3.79
N GLY A 108 18.43 8.37 4.44
CA GLY A 108 18.41 8.48 5.90
C GLY A 108 17.02 8.61 6.53
N PRO A 109 16.95 8.77 7.85
CA PRO A 109 15.70 9.06 8.57
C PRO A 109 15.24 10.50 8.37
N ILE A 110 13.93 10.72 8.50
CA ILE A 110 13.30 12.05 8.50
C ILE A 110 12.80 12.37 9.91
N ARG A 111 13.18 13.53 10.46
CA ARG A 111 12.81 13.97 11.82
C ARG A 111 12.26 15.40 11.80
N GLY A 112 10.96 15.54 12.07
CA GLY A 112 10.27 16.83 12.13
C GLY A 112 9.73 17.12 13.53
N SER A 113 9.99 18.31 14.06
CA SER A 113 9.40 18.73 15.35
C SER A 113 7.94 19.19 15.23
N ALA A 114 7.41 19.31 14.02
CA ALA A 114 5.98 19.52 13.77
C ALA A 114 5.44 18.44 12.83
N LYS A 115 4.84 18.82 11.70
CA LYS A 115 4.20 17.90 10.75
C LYS A 115 5.20 17.40 9.71
N ILE A 116 5.03 16.17 9.24
CA ILE A 116 5.74 15.66 8.06
C ILE A 116 4.71 15.32 6.99
N ASN A 117 4.85 15.92 5.82
CA ASN A 117 4.03 15.68 4.65
C ASN A 117 4.91 15.12 3.53
N LEU A 118 4.66 13.88 3.13
CA LEU A 118 5.34 13.23 2.01
C LEU A 118 4.29 12.95 0.95
N SER A 119 4.51 13.42 -0.27
CA SER A 119 3.54 13.23 -1.33
C SER A 119 4.16 13.11 -2.71
N ASP A 120 3.50 12.43 -3.64
CA ASP A 120 3.90 12.41 -5.05
C ASP A 120 5.34 11.89 -5.29
N SER A 121 5.48 10.58 -5.31
CA SER A 121 6.75 9.86 -5.57
C SER A 121 7.85 10.15 -4.56
N VAL A 122 7.59 9.95 -3.27
CA VAL A 122 8.62 10.11 -2.22
C VAL A 122 9.07 8.75 -1.70
N THR A 123 10.37 8.50 -1.71
CA THR A 123 10.97 7.28 -1.14
C THR A 123 11.85 7.62 0.05
N VAL A 124 11.66 6.94 1.16
CA VAL A 124 12.44 7.08 2.40
C VAL A 124 12.95 5.71 2.83
N SER A 125 14.26 5.52 2.87
CA SER A 125 14.83 4.24 3.33
C SER A 125 14.90 4.15 4.86
N GLY A 126 14.96 5.30 5.55
CA GLY A 126 14.98 5.35 7.02
C GLY A 126 13.61 5.49 7.68
N ASP A 127 13.64 5.69 8.99
CA ASP A 127 12.45 6.00 9.79
C ASP A 127 11.91 7.41 9.51
N VAL A 128 10.60 7.59 9.65
CA VAL A 128 9.94 8.90 9.63
C VAL A 128 9.36 9.20 11.01
N LYS A 129 9.83 10.28 11.66
CA LYS A 129 9.46 10.63 13.04
C LYS A 129 8.97 12.08 13.11
N ALA A 130 7.70 12.28 13.46
CA ALA A 130 7.10 13.59 13.66
C ALA A 130 6.63 13.79 15.10
N SER A 131 6.91 14.95 15.68
CA SER A 131 6.36 15.34 16.99
C SER A 131 4.93 15.88 16.92
N ALA A 132 4.40 16.16 15.72
CA ALA A 132 2.97 16.37 15.48
C ALA A 132 2.41 15.23 14.65
N SER A 133 1.97 15.48 13.40
CA SER A 133 1.34 14.48 12.53
C SER A 133 2.24 14.05 11.37
N VAL A 134 2.00 12.85 10.85
CA VAL A 134 2.57 12.39 9.57
C VAL A 134 1.44 12.20 8.56
N THR A 135 1.59 12.79 7.38
CA THR A 135 0.69 12.61 6.25
C THR A 135 1.48 12.06 5.07
N LEU A 136 1.07 10.90 4.58
CA LEU A 136 1.64 10.23 3.41
C LEU A 136 0.58 10.17 2.32
N ASP A 137 0.83 10.83 1.20
CA ASP A 137 -0.12 10.94 0.10
C ASP A 137 0.51 10.47 -1.20
N GLY A 138 0.27 9.21 -1.57
CA GLY A 138 0.75 8.64 -2.82
C GLY A 138 -0.06 9.05 -4.06
N GLY A 139 -1.12 9.82 -3.88
CA GLY A 139 -2.08 10.13 -4.93
C GLY A 139 -2.71 8.90 -5.60
N GLU A 140 -3.62 9.17 -6.52
CA GLU A 140 -4.26 8.15 -7.35
C GLU A 140 -3.42 7.92 -8.62
N GLY A 141 -2.56 6.89 -8.59
CA GLY A 141 -1.83 6.39 -9.76
C GLY A 141 -0.67 7.26 -10.28
N LYS A 142 -0.29 8.35 -9.61
CA LYS A 142 0.73 9.31 -10.11
C LYS A 142 2.07 9.32 -9.37
N GLY A 143 2.18 8.72 -8.20
CA GLY A 143 3.47 8.65 -7.51
C GLY A 143 3.38 8.15 -6.07
N GLY A 144 3.77 6.89 -5.84
CA GLY A 144 3.64 6.29 -4.51
C GLY A 144 4.55 6.92 -3.45
N VAL A 145 4.12 6.87 -2.19
CA VAL A 145 4.99 7.15 -1.05
C VAL A 145 5.48 5.83 -0.49
N VAL A 146 6.80 5.67 -0.41
CA VAL A 146 7.45 4.44 -0.02
C VAL A 146 8.36 4.70 1.18
N ILE A 147 8.14 3.99 2.29
CA ILE A 147 8.95 4.10 3.51
C ILE A 147 9.41 2.70 3.91
N MET A 148 10.72 2.48 3.92
CA MET A 148 11.29 1.20 4.36
C MET A 148 11.37 1.10 5.89
N GLY A 149 11.51 2.23 6.58
CA GLY A 149 11.59 2.28 8.04
C GLY A 149 10.24 2.30 8.77
N THR A 150 10.30 2.63 10.06
CA THR A 150 9.13 2.83 10.92
C THR A 150 8.60 4.26 10.78
N VAL A 151 7.28 4.42 10.76
CA VAL A 151 6.60 5.71 10.86
C VAL A 151 6.16 5.92 12.30
N LYS A 152 6.61 7.00 12.96
CA LYS A 152 6.21 7.37 14.32
C LYS A 152 5.68 8.80 14.37
N SER A 153 4.53 8.97 15.01
CA SER A 153 3.85 10.24 15.18
C SER A 153 3.37 10.40 16.62
N SER A 154 3.61 11.57 17.21
CA SER A 154 3.04 11.91 18.54
C SER A 154 1.60 12.42 18.46
N ALA A 155 1.07 12.66 17.26
CA ALA A 155 -0.35 12.92 17.02
C ALA A 155 -0.91 11.85 16.08
N SER A 156 -1.38 12.22 14.89
CA SER A 156 -1.99 11.30 13.93
C SER A 156 -1.04 10.81 12.85
N VAL A 157 -1.35 9.66 12.26
CA VAL A 157 -0.77 9.20 10.98
C VAL A 157 -1.89 9.05 9.97
N GLU A 158 -1.73 9.64 8.80
CA GLU A 158 -2.72 9.57 7.70
C GLU A 158 -2.01 9.09 6.43
N MET A 159 -2.56 8.06 5.78
CA MET A 159 -2.03 7.46 4.56
C MET A 159 -3.12 7.40 3.50
N ARG A 160 -2.85 7.95 2.32
CA ARG A 160 -3.82 8.07 1.23
C ARG A 160 -3.25 7.66 -0.12
N GLY A 161 -4.07 7.00 -0.93
CA GLY A 161 -3.69 6.57 -2.27
C GLY A 161 -2.67 5.44 -2.23
N ASN A 162 -1.58 5.57 -3.00
CA ASN A 162 -0.55 4.54 -3.11
C ASN A 162 0.57 4.73 -2.06
N VAL A 163 0.43 4.09 -0.90
CA VAL A 163 1.42 4.20 0.19
C VAL A 163 1.92 2.83 0.58
N TYR A 164 3.24 2.65 0.65
CA TYR A 164 3.87 1.46 1.18
C TYR A 164 4.79 1.79 2.35
N VAL A 165 4.50 1.22 3.51
CA VAL A 165 5.36 1.27 4.69
C VAL A 165 5.80 -0.15 5.02
N GLN A 166 7.10 -0.44 4.96
CA GLN A 166 7.61 -1.78 5.28
C GLN A 166 7.61 -2.03 6.79
N GLY A 167 8.00 -1.02 7.59
CA GLY A 167 8.10 -1.11 9.05
C GLY A 167 6.77 -0.93 9.78
N ASP A 168 6.88 -0.66 11.09
CA ASP A 168 5.74 -0.37 11.96
C ASP A 168 5.20 1.05 11.73
N VAL A 169 3.95 1.26 12.14
CA VAL A 169 3.31 2.56 12.24
C VAL A 169 2.85 2.77 13.68
N LYS A 170 3.43 3.78 14.35
CA LYS A 170 3.16 4.09 15.76
C LYS A 170 2.55 5.47 15.86
N SER A 171 1.35 5.56 16.43
CA SER A 171 0.59 6.81 16.56
C SER A 171 0.09 6.96 17.99
N SER A 172 0.40 8.09 18.63
CA SER A 172 -0.17 8.41 19.95
C SER A 172 -1.62 8.93 19.87
N SER A 173 -2.21 9.00 18.67
CA SER A 173 -3.60 9.39 18.45
C SER A 173 -4.23 8.49 17.38
N LYS A 174 -4.98 9.06 16.43
CA LYS A 174 -5.65 8.32 15.36
C LYS A 174 -4.69 7.81 14.28
N VAL A 175 -5.08 6.74 13.60
CA VAL A 175 -4.50 6.29 12.33
C VAL A 175 -5.59 6.23 11.28
N LEU A 176 -5.34 6.80 10.11
CA LEU A 176 -6.24 6.76 8.96
C LEU A 176 -5.51 6.15 7.77
N LEU A 177 -6.09 5.11 7.19
CA LEU A 177 -5.62 4.46 5.96
C LEU A 177 -6.74 4.53 4.93
N GLU A 178 -6.51 5.22 3.83
CA GLU A 178 -7.47 5.35 2.73
C GLU A 178 -6.82 4.93 1.40
N GLY A 179 -7.00 3.66 1.06
CA GLY A 179 -6.60 3.09 -0.24
C GLY A 179 -7.68 3.29 -1.30
N VAL A 180 -8.20 4.51 -1.43
CA VAL A 180 -9.14 4.87 -2.50
C VAL A 180 -8.32 5.37 -3.69
N GLY A 181 -8.57 4.82 -4.87
CA GLY A 181 -7.79 5.13 -6.08
C GLY A 181 -6.31 4.66 -6.04
N GLY A 182 -5.96 3.84 -5.04
CA GLY A 182 -4.63 3.29 -4.84
C GLY A 182 -4.63 2.15 -3.82
N LEU A 183 -3.46 1.71 -3.38
CA LEU A 183 -3.29 0.69 -2.34
C LEU A 183 -2.46 1.25 -1.18
N VAL A 184 -2.98 1.14 0.04
CA VAL A 184 -2.18 1.36 1.26
C VAL A 184 -1.72 0.03 1.81
N ARG A 185 -0.41 -0.16 1.92
CA ARG A 185 0.19 -1.39 2.44
C ARG A 185 1.14 -1.10 3.59
N VAL A 186 0.92 -1.74 4.74
CA VAL A 186 1.79 -1.69 5.91
C VAL A 186 2.30 -3.10 6.21
N GLY A 187 3.58 -3.34 5.98
CA GLY A 187 4.21 -4.64 6.22
C GLY A 187 4.32 -5.00 7.70
N GLY A 188 4.53 -3.99 8.56
CA GLY A 188 4.66 -4.15 10.00
C GLY A 188 3.34 -4.04 10.76
N ARG A 189 3.45 -3.65 12.03
CA ARG A 189 2.32 -3.45 12.94
C ARG A 189 1.89 -1.99 12.99
N ILE A 190 0.58 -1.76 12.99
CA ILE A 190 -0.03 -0.51 13.41
C ILE A 190 -0.33 -0.57 14.90
N ASP A 191 0.22 0.36 15.66
CA ASP A 191 -0.01 0.55 17.09
C ASP A 191 -0.53 1.98 17.31
N ALA A 192 -1.83 2.11 17.58
CA ALA A 192 -2.52 3.37 17.73
C ALA A 192 -3.10 3.54 19.14
N SER A 193 -2.78 4.65 19.79
CA SER A 193 -3.38 5.03 21.08
C SER A 193 -4.76 5.72 20.94
N GLY A 194 -5.29 5.77 19.72
CA GLY A 194 -6.59 6.36 19.39
C GLY A 194 -7.34 5.49 18.38
N PRO A 195 -8.38 6.02 17.70
CA PRO A 195 -9.15 5.25 16.74
C PRO A 195 -8.34 4.93 15.47
N VAL A 196 -8.65 3.80 14.84
CA VAL A 196 -8.09 3.40 13.55
C VAL A 196 -9.21 3.30 12.52
N THR A 197 -9.06 4.01 11.42
CA THR A 197 -9.99 3.96 10.29
C THR A 197 -9.28 3.41 9.07
N ILE A 198 -9.83 2.35 8.48
CA ILE A 198 -9.28 1.66 7.30
C ILE A 198 -10.36 1.64 6.23
N ARG A 199 -10.09 2.25 5.08
CA ARG A 199 -11.07 2.37 3.99
C ARG A 199 -10.42 2.07 2.63
N GLY A 200 -11.18 1.42 1.77
CA GLY A 200 -10.76 1.08 0.42
C GLY A 200 -9.80 -0.13 0.36
N ALA A 201 -8.86 -0.16 -0.58
CA ALA A 201 -7.91 -1.26 -0.74
C ALA A 201 -6.74 -1.10 0.25
N VAL A 202 -6.71 -1.93 1.29
CA VAL A 202 -5.70 -1.85 2.34
C VAL A 202 -5.20 -3.21 2.77
N GLU A 203 -3.88 -3.36 2.86
CA GLU A 203 -3.21 -4.54 3.41
C GLU A 203 -2.33 -4.16 4.61
N VAL A 204 -2.58 -4.76 5.77
CA VAL A 204 -1.78 -4.51 6.98
C VAL A 204 -1.34 -5.81 7.61
N GLY A 205 -0.10 -5.84 8.10
CA GLY A 205 0.43 -6.91 8.95
C GLY A 205 -0.42 -7.10 10.20
N ASN A 206 -0.24 -6.30 11.24
CA ASN A 206 -1.08 -6.37 12.45
C ASN A 206 -1.65 -5.00 12.79
N VAL A 207 -2.84 -4.95 13.39
CA VAL A 207 -3.47 -3.72 13.87
C VAL A 207 -3.82 -3.87 15.34
N GLU A 208 -3.24 -3.02 16.20
CA GLU A 208 -3.65 -2.81 17.58
C GLU A 208 -4.10 -1.36 17.76
N SER A 209 -5.27 -1.20 18.37
CA SER A 209 -5.87 0.10 18.68
C SER A 209 -6.39 0.11 20.11
N SER A 210 -6.10 1.18 20.87
CA SER A 210 -6.81 1.42 22.13
C SER A 210 -8.19 2.07 21.94
N GLY A 211 -8.48 2.61 20.75
CA GLY A 211 -9.76 3.23 20.40
C GLY A 211 -10.62 2.35 19.47
N LYS A 212 -11.75 2.91 19.00
CA LYS A 212 -12.63 2.27 18.01
C LYS A 212 -11.86 1.94 16.73
N ILE A 213 -12.09 0.77 16.15
CA ILE A 213 -11.64 0.45 14.79
C ILE A 213 -12.84 0.48 13.85
N VAL A 214 -12.71 1.17 12.72
CA VAL A 214 -13.67 1.15 11.62
C VAL A 214 -12.96 0.63 10.39
N VAL A 215 -13.47 -0.45 9.81
CA VAL A 215 -12.98 -1.04 8.57
C VAL A 215 -14.11 -1.00 7.55
N GLU A 216 -13.90 -0.36 6.41
CA GLU A 216 -14.89 -0.23 5.35
C GLU A 216 -14.25 -0.55 4.00
N SER A 217 -14.46 -1.78 3.52
CA SER A 217 -14.05 -2.13 2.17
C SER A 217 -15.04 -1.55 1.16
N LEU A 218 -14.53 -1.03 0.05
CA LEU A 218 -15.32 -0.50 -1.06
C LEU A 218 -15.55 -1.60 -2.11
N GLU A 219 -16.45 -1.35 -3.06
CA GLU A 219 -16.76 -2.31 -4.11
C GLU A 219 -15.51 -2.75 -4.89
N LYS A 220 -15.38 -4.07 -5.09
CA LYS A 220 -14.25 -4.71 -5.79
C LYS A 220 -12.88 -4.48 -5.13
N GLN A 221 -12.86 -3.97 -3.91
CA GLN A 221 -11.66 -3.83 -3.10
C GLN A 221 -11.72 -4.83 -1.95
N ARG A 222 -10.55 -5.21 -1.45
CA ARG A 222 -10.40 -6.12 -0.33
C ARG A 222 -9.54 -5.45 0.72
N ILE A 223 -9.95 -5.60 1.98
CA ILE A 223 -9.09 -5.26 3.11
C ILE A 223 -8.56 -6.54 3.70
N VAL A 224 -7.24 -6.63 3.84
CA VAL A 224 -6.58 -7.79 4.42
C VAL A 224 -5.72 -7.38 5.60
N LEU A 225 -6.01 -7.97 6.75
CA LEU A 225 -5.34 -7.71 8.01
C LEU A 225 -4.76 -9.02 8.52
N GLY A 226 -3.61 -9.01 9.19
CA GLY A 226 -3.13 -10.17 9.94
C GLY A 226 -3.93 -10.31 11.24
N LYS A 227 -3.36 -9.92 12.38
CA LYS A 227 -4.08 -9.86 13.66
C LYS A 227 -4.77 -8.51 13.81
N LEU A 228 -6.03 -8.52 14.24
CA LEU A 228 -6.83 -7.31 14.49
C LEU A 228 -7.27 -7.26 15.95
N GLU A 229 -6.77 -6.27 16.70
CA GLU A 229 -7.07 -6.09 18.13
C GLU A 229 -7.53 -4.66 18.45
N SER A 230 -8.68 -4.53 19.11
CA SER A 230 -9.24 -3.25 19.58
C SER A 230 -9.61 -3.34 21.04
N ARG A 231 -9.20 -2.33 21.83
CA ARG A 231 -9.75 -2.13 23.18
C ARG A 231 -11.12 -1.44 23.17
N GLY A 232 -11.47 -0.79 22.05
CA GLY A 232 -12.77 -0.18 21.85
C GLY A 232 -13.73 -1.07 21.06
N GLU A 233 -14.77 -0.43 20.52
CA GLU A 233 -15.70 -1.08 19.58
C GLU A 233 -15.02 -1.35 18.22
N MET A 234 -15.62 -2.24 17.45
CA MET A 234 -15.27 -2.41 16.04
C MET A 234 -16.50 -2.34 15.14
N GLU A 235 -16.35 -1.69 13.99
CA GLU A 235 -17.34 -1.70 12.91
C GLU A 235 -16.66 -2.19 11.64
N ILE A 236 -17.17 -3.27 11.08
CA ILE A 236 -16.62 -3.95 9.91
C ILE A 236 -17.66 -3.89 8.80
N GLY A 237 -17.30 -3.27 7.69
CA GLY A 237 -18.14 -3.12 6.50
C GLY A 237 -17.45 -3.60 5.22
N GLY A 238 -18.23 -4.12 4.28
CA GLY A 238 -17.71 -4.68 3.02
C GLY A 238 -17.03 -6.03 3.21
N ASP A 239 -16.11 -6.39 2.30
CA ASP A 239 -15.34 -7.65 2.33
C ASP A 239 -13.99 -7.47 3.06
N VAL A 240 -13.86 -8.10 4.23
CA VAL A 240 -12.70 -8.00 5.11
C VAL A 240 -12.18 -9.39 5.49
N GLU A 241 -10.88 -9.61 5.26
CA GLU A 241 -10.14 -10.80 5.67
C GLU A 241 -9.21 -10.48 6.85
N VAL A 242 -9.27 -11.30 7.89
CA VAL A 242 -8.35 -11.31 9.02
C VAL A 242 -7.63 -12.66 9.03
N ARG A 243 -6.35 -12.66 8.66
CA ARG A 243 -5.54 -13.87 8.44
C ARG A 243 -5.13 -14.57 9.74
N SER A 244 -5.27 -13.91 10.88
CA SER A 244 -4.96 -14.44 12.21
C SER A 244 -6.15 -14.18 13.14
N ASP A 245 -5.89 -13.79 14.39
CA ASP A 245 -6.92 -13.61 15.40
C ASP A 245 -7.61 -12.25 15.28
N PHE A 246 -8.91 -12.26 15.58
CA PHE A 246 -9.73 -11.09 15.76
C PHE A 246 -10.09 -10.95 17.24
N LYS A 247 -9.78 -9.80 17.85
CA LYS A 247 -10.09 -9.54 19.26
C LYS A 247 -10.66 -8.14 19.47
N ALA A 248 -11.88 -8.07 19.99
CA ALA A 248 -12.49 -6.81 20.42
C ALA A 248 -12.86 -6.86 21.90
N ASN A 249 -12.46 -5.85 22.67
CA ASN A 249 -12.95 -5.68 24.04
C ASN A 249 -14.31 -4.97 24.07
N GLY A 250 -14.61 -4.13 23.08
CA GLY A 250 -15.93 -3.53 22.90
C GLY A 250 -16.89 -4.41 22.09
N SER A 251 -18.03 -3.84 21.73
CA SER A 251 -18.99 -4.47 20.81
C SER A 251 -18.49 -4.43 19.36
N VAL A 252 -18.94 -5.40 18.57
CA VAL A 252 -18.59 -5.53 17.15
C VAL A 252 -19.87 -5.47 16.32
N LYS A 253 -19.88 -4.58 15.32
CA LYS A 253 -20.94 -4.52 14.31
C LYS A 253 -20.39 -4.94 12.97
N ILE A 254 -21.08 -5.85 12.29
CA ILE A 254 -20.70 -6.40 10.99
C ILE A 254 -21.78 -6.05 9.97
N ASN A 255 -21.37 -5.31 8.93
CA ASN A 255 -22.16 -4.84 7.80
C ASN A 255 -21.49 -5.24 6.46
N GLY A 256 -21.39 -6.53 6.22
CA GLY A 256 -20.63 -7.08 5.10
C GLY A 256 -20.12 -8.49 5.42
N LYS A 257 -19.05 -8.90 4.75
CA LYS A 257 -18.43 -10.20 4.93
C LYS A 257 -17.15 -10.05 5.75
N LEU A 258 -17.13 -10.68 6.93
CA LEU A 258 -15.93 -10.80 7.74
C LEU A 258 -15.49 -12.26 7.76
N HIS A 259 -14.30 -12.54 7.24
CA HIS A 259 -13.65 -13.84 7.33
C HIS A 259 -12.44 -13.76 8.27
N VAL A 260 -12.47 -14.55 9.35
CA VAL A 260 -11.39 -14.67 10.33
C VAL A 260 -10.80 -16.09 10.28
N HIS A 261 -9.51 -16.19 10.00
CA HIS A 261 -8.84 -17.48 9.91
C HIS A 261 -8.43 -18.04 11.28
N GLY A 262 -8.12 -17.18 12.24
CA GLY A 262 -7.77 -17.56 13.60
C GLY A 262 -8.98 -17.53 14.55
N ASP A 263 -8.70 -17.24 15.81
CA ASP A 263 -9.72 -17.14 16.85
C ASP A 263 -10.47 -15.80 16.77
N PHE A 264 -11.77 -15.84 17.00
CA PHE A 264 -12.64 -14.68 17.09
C PHE A 264 -13.11 -14.50 18.53
N THR A 265 -12.61 -13.47 19.20
CA THR A 265 -12.93 -13.17 20.60
C THR A 265 -13.54 -11.78 20.74
N VAL A 266 -14.76 -11.70 21.30
CA VAL A 266 -15.45 -10.44 21.55
C VAL A 266 -15.96 -10.42 22.99
N HIS A 267 -15.56 -9.42 23.76
CA HIS A 267 -16.04 -9.24 25.14
C HIS A 267 -17.38 -8.49 25.21
N GLY A 268 -17.67 -7.64 24.22
CA GLY A 268 -18.96 -6.96 24.08
C GLY A 268 -20.01 -7.79 23.32
N ASN A 269 -21.01 -7.10 22.78
CA ASN A 269 -22.02 -7.70 21.92
C ASN A 269 -21.53 -7.80 20.47
N VAL A 270 -22.00 -8.79 19.73
CA VAL A 270 -21.77 -8.92 18.29
C VAL A 270 -23.10 -8.76 17.57
N LYS A 271 -23.16 -7.82 16.64
CA LYS A 271 -24.34 -7.59 15.79
C LYS A 271 -23.98 -7.83 14.33
N VAL A 272 -24.59 -8.83 13.71
CA VAL A 272 -24.47 -9.14 12.29
C VAL A 272 -25.73 -8.63 11.58
N GLN A 273 -25.58 -7.67 10.67
CA GLN A 273 -26.72 -7.09 9.96
C GLN A 273 -27.31 -8.06 8.92
N THR A 274 -28.56 -7.87 8.55
CA THR A 274 -29.23 -8.67 7.52
C THR A 274 -28.43 -8.64 6.21
N GLY A 275 -28.14 -9.82 5.65
CA GLY A 275 -27.32 -9.96 4.45
C GLY A 275 -25.79 -9.89 4.69
N SER A 276 -25.35 -9.73 5.95
CA SER A 276 -23.94 -9.82 6.33
C SER A 276 -23.53 -11.26 6.70
N GLU A 277 -22.24 -11.54 6.65
CA GLU A 277 -21.67 -12.85 6.91
C GLU A 277 -20.48 -12.76 7.87
N LEU A 278 -20.44 -13.67 8.86
CA LEU A 278 -19.31 -13.87 9.75
C LEU A 278 -18.84 -15.32 9.64
N THR A 279 -17.67 -15.50 9.02
CA THR A 279 -17.01 -16.81 8.89
C THR A 279 -15.75 -16.81 9.74
N VAL A 280 -15.64 -17.76 10.66
CA VAL A 280 -14.49 -17.95 11.54
C VAL A 280 -14.07 -19.41 11.50
N ASN A 281 -12.79 -19.66 11.20
CA ASN A 281 -12.21 -21.01 11.12
C ASN A 281 -11.66 -21.50 12.47
N GLY A 282 -11.21 -20.58 13.33
CA GLY A 282 -10.79 -20.88 14.70
C GLY A 282 -11.95 -20.86 15.71
N ARG A 283 -11.61 -20.70 16.98
CA ARG A 283 -12.57 -20.66 18.07
C ARG A 283 -13.37 -19.36 18.05
N ARG A 284 -14.69 -19.47 18.21
CA ARG A 284 -15.59 -18.33 18.39
C ARG A 284 -15.92 -18.17 19.88
N THR A 285 -15.54 -17.04 20.48
CA THR A 285 -15.81 -16.71 21.88
C THR A 285 -16.49 -15.34 21.96
N ILE A 286 -17.76 -15.32 22.34
CA ILE A 286 -18.54 -14.08 22.52
C ILE A 286 -19.03 -14.06 23.97
N HIS A 287 -18.61 -13.06 24.75
CA HIS A 287 -19.03 -12.91 26.14
C HIS A 287 -20.36 -12.16 26.27
N GLY A 288 -20.67 -11.26 25.33
CA GLY A 288 -21.96 -10.58 25.25
C GLY A 288 -23.00 -11.40 24.47
N LYS A 289 -23.95 -10.68 23.86
CA LYS A 289 -24.98 -11.27 23.01
C LYS A 289 -24.52 -11.31 21.56
N LEU A 290 -24.94 -12.36 20.84
CA LEU A 290 -24.89 -12.41 19.39
C LEU A 290 -26.29 -12.10 18.85
N GLU A 291 -26.42 -11.01 18.10
CA GLU A 291 -27.65 -10.59 17.44
C GLU A 291 -27.48 -10.73 15.92
N ASN A 292 -28.32 -11.56 15.30
CA ASN A 292 -28.45 -11.63 13.86
C ASN A 292 -29.74 -10.90 13.48
N ALA A 293 -29.64 -9.93 12.58
CA ALA A 293 -30.78 -9.16 12.08
C ALA A 293 -31.42 -9.83 10.85
#